data_AF-A0A7M5WWC9-F1
#
_entry.id   AF-A0A7M5WWC9-F1
#
_cell.length_a   1.000
_cell.length_b   1.000
_cell.length_c   1.000
_cell.angle_alpha   90.00
_cell.angle_beta   90.00
_cell.angle_gamma   90.00
#
_symmetry.space_group_name_H-M   'P 1'
#
loop_
_entity.id
_entity.type
_entity.pdbx_description
1 polymer ?
#
loop_
_entity_poly.entity_id
_entity_poly.type
_entity_poly.pdbx_seq_one_letter_code
_entity_poly.pdbx_strand_id
1 'polypeptide(L)'
;MQRMNAFKAKDILSTYNGKNHICDLFWRKENLSKTAINILWDHYLEFMTIKVLAFDTGVKNQMKYSTSQIMESLWNAHVQCTERYQQFMLLVNKINPMVDFIHHSLEMSISSETSKKKRRYNTAIAYRKLFNKECKWIYDETEPNPPIPIKESRKRKQKSVADEYSKIYVKSLNGNKTHTIRIVSCMTVKQLKQLIKTLDGTSVERQHLILAGKELQDQCLLGHYCVRSGCTMHLVCSKTSRMLQKVNFRRSP
;
A
#
# COMPACT_ATOMS: atom_id res chain seq x y z
N MET A 1 -3.22 -15.33 -7.10
CA MET A 1 -2.22 -14.35 -7.55
C MET A 1 -0.96 -14.53 -6.71
N GLN A 2 0.14 -15.02 -7.29
CA GLN A 2 1.44 -15.06 -6.60
C GLN A 2 1.80 -13.64 -6.16
N ARG A 3 2.30 -13.48 -4.92
CA ARG A 3 2.81 -12.19 -4.44
C ARG A 3 3.95 -11.75 -5.37
N MET A 4 3.88 -10.52 -5.87
CA MET A 4 4.96 -9.93 -6.65
C MET A 4 6.23 -9.90 -5.79
N ASN A 5 7.31 -10.48 -6.33
CA ASN A 5 8.61 -10.50 -5.66
C ASN A 5 9.27 -9.11 -5.74
N ALA A 6 9.97 -8.68 -4.68
CA ALA A 6 10.63 -7.37 -4.63
C ALA A 6 11.69 -7.16 -5.72
N PHE A 7 12.48 -8.20 -6.04
CA PHE A 7 13.46 -8.13 -7.13
C PHE A 7 12.77 -7.96 -8.49
N LYS A 8 11.68 -8.69 -8.73
CA LYS A 8 10.89 -8.55 -9.97
C LYS A 8 10.21 -7.18 -10.08
N ALA A 9 9.71 -6.66 -8.95
CA ALA A 9 9.15 -5.32 -8.89
C ALA A 9 10.22 -4.25 -9.19
N LYS A 10 11.41 -4.35 -8.58
CA LYS A 10 12.54 -3.46 -8.85
C LYS A 10 12.97 -3.53 -10.32
N ASP A 11 13.04 -4.74 -10.88
CA ASP A 11 13.37 -4.96 -12.29
C ASP A 11 12.41 -4.23 -13.23
N ILE A 12 11.09 -4.32 -12.98
CA ILE A 12 10.08 -3.55 -13.72
C ILE A 12 10.30 -2.03 -13.59
N LEU A 13 10.64 -1.52 -12.40
CA LEU A 13 10.92 -0.08 -12.24
C LEU A 13 12.23 0.33 -12.92
N SER A 14 13.19 -0.59 -13.06
CA SER A 14 14.48 -0.33 -13.69
C SER A 14 14.39 -0.10 -15.20
N THR A 15 13.30 -0.57 -15.85
CA THR A 15 13.02 -0.31 -17.27
C THR A 15 12.54 1.11 -17.54
N TYR A 16 12.60 2.01 -16.54
CA TYR A 16 12.19 3.39 -16.69
C TYR A 16 13.19 4.21 -17.53
N ASN A 17 12.75 4.61 -18.72
CA ASN A 17 13.59 5.33 -19.70
C ASN A 17 13.93 6.78 -19.29
N GLY A 18 13.21 7.36 -18.32
CA GLY A 18 13.43 8.74 -17.87
C GLY A 18 14.60 8.93 -16.90
N LYS A 19 15.27 7.84 -16.46
CA LYS A 19 16.35 7.87 -15.45
C LYS A 19 17.38 8.96 -15.71
N ASN A 20 17.98 8.99 -16.90
CA ASN A 20 19.11 9.87 -17.21
C ASN A 20 18.74 11.34 -17.03
N HIS A 21 17.56 11.74 -17.48
CA HIS A 21 17.11 13.12 -17.33
C HIS A 21 16.89 13.53 -15.88
N ILE A 22 16.27 12.66 -15.07
CA ILE A 22 16.06 12.97 -13.64
C ILE A 22 17.42 13.04 -12.92
N CYS A 23 18.31 12.11 -13.23
CA CYS A 23 19.68 12.09 -12.70
C CYS A 23 20.46 13.36 -13.11
N ASP A 24 20.38 13.80 -14.37
CA ASP A 24 21.05 14.99 -14.88
C ASP A 24 20.48 16.29 -14.26
N LEU A 25 19.15 16.36 -14.09
CA LEU A 25 18.51 17.47 -13.40
C LEU A 25 18.93 17.57 -11.93
N PHE A 26 19.00 16.43 -11.25
CA PHE A 26 19.41 16.37 -9.85
C PHE A 26 20.91 16.64 -9.69
N TRP A 27 21.73 16.13 -10.61
CA TRP A 27 23.17 16.37 -10.67
C TRP A 27 23.50 17.86 -10.72
N ARG A 28 22.81 18.62 -11.56
CA ARG A 28 22.98 20.08 -11.68
C ARG A 28 22.64 20.83 -10.39
N LYS A 29 21.86 20.24 -9.48
CA LYS A 29 21.47 20.86 -8.21
C LYS A 29 22.42 20.52 -7.05
N GLU A 30 23.00 19.32 -7.02
CA GLU A 30 23.61 18.77 -5.80
C GLU A 30 25.14 18.51 -5.88
N ASN A 31 25.85 18.89 -6.95
CA ASN A 31 27.32 18.71 -7.07
C ASN A 31 27.83 17.27 -6.78
N LEU A 32 26.97 16.26 -6.90
CA LEU A 32 27.34 14.86 -6.66
C LEU A 32 28.12 14.29 -7.85
N SER A 33 28.87 13.21 -7.64
CA SER A 33 29.47 12.46 -8.75
C SER A 33 28.41 11.67 -9.53
N LYS A 34 28.64 11.45 -10.84
CA LYS A 34 27.74 10.62 -11.66
C LYS A 34 27.56 9.21 -11.09
N THR A 35 28.61 8.65 -10.47
CA THR A 35 28.55 7.34 -9.81
C THR A 35 27.63 7.38 -8.59
N ALA A 36 27.75 8.40 -7.74
CA ALA A 36 26.90 8.56 -6.56
C ALA A 36 25.42 8.71 -6.94
N ILE A 37 25.10 9.45 -8.00
CA ILE A 37 23.72 9.62 -8.47
C ILE A 37 23.14 8.31 -9.01
N ASN A 38 23.94 7.51 -9.71
CA ASN A 38 23.48 6.20 -10.19
C ASN A 38 23.18 5.24 -9.03
N ILE A 39 24.01 5.25 -7.98
CA ILE A 39 23.77 4.49 -6.75
C ILE A 39 22.51 5.00 -6.04
N LEU A 40 22.35 6.32 -5.92
CA LEU A 40 21.18 6.95 -5.33
C LEU A 40 19.90 6.60 -6.10
N TRP A 41 19.94 6.56 -7.43
CA TRP A 41 18.82 6.13 -8.24
C TRP A 41 18.44 4.67 -7.98
N ASP A 42 19.42 3.78 -7.83
CA ASP A 42 19.15 2.37 -7.50
C ASP A 42 18.47 2.24 -6.13
N HIS A 43 18.94 2.98 -5.12
CA HIS A 43 18.31 3.06 -3.80
C HIS A 43 16.88 3.63 -3.88
N TYR A 44 16.67 4.61 -4.76
CA TYR A 44 15.35 5.20 -5.00
C TYR A 44 14.37 4.17 -5.56
N LEU A 45 14.79 3.31 -6.49
CA LEU A 45 13.97 2.21 -7.00
C LEU A 45 13.66 1.17 -5.91
N GLU A 46 14.61 0.87 -5.04
CA GLU A 46 14.39 -0.02 -3.88
C GLU A 46 13.35 0.56 -2.92
N PHE A 47 13.44 1.85 -2.62
CA PHE A 47 12.45 2.53 -1.79
C PHE A 47 11.06 2.56 -2.44
N MET A 48 10.98 2.86 -3.74
CA MET A 48 9.72 2.82 -4.47
C MET A 48 9.12 1.41 -4.47
N THR A 49 9.95 0.39 -4.66
CA THR A 49 9.50 -1.01 -4.55
C THR A 49 8.86 -1.30 -3.20
N ILE A 50 9.46 -0.84 -2.09
CA ILE A 50 8.88 -0.98 -0.74
C ILE A 50 7.51 -0.31 -0.68
N LYS A 51 7.40 0.96 -1.12
CA LYS A 51 6.14 1.71 -1.06
C LYS A 51 5.04 1.03 -1.87
N VAL A 52 5.36 0.57 -3.08
CA VAL A 52 4.40 -0.09 -3.98
C VAL A 52 3.90 -1.41 -3.39
N LEU A 53 4.80 -2.26 -2.89
CA LEU A 53 4.42 -3.57 -2.33
C LEU A 53 3.69 -3.46 -0.99
N ALA A 54 3.96 -2.40 -0.23
CA ALA A 54 3.34 -2.15 1.07
C ALA A 54 2.10 -1.24 1.01
N PHE A 55 1.67 -0.85 -0.19
CA PHE A 55 0.53 0.04 -0.43
C PHE A 55 0.68 1.36 0.34
N ASP A 56 1.88 1.92 0.37
CA ASP A 56 2.20 3.19 1.01
C ASP A 56 2.15 4.33 0.00
N THR A 57 0.94 4.81 -0.28
CA THR A 57 0.68 5.87 -1.27
C THR A 57 0.86 7.28 -0.73
N GLY A 58 0.99 7.48 0.59
CA GLY A 58 1.12 8.81 1.21
C GLY A 58 -0.15 9.66 1.18
N VAL A 59 -1.29 9.11 0.74
CA VAL A 59 -2.60 9.79 0.70
C VAL A 59 -3.08 10.12 2.12
N LYS A 60 -3.76 11.28 2.30
CA LYS A 60 -4.35 11.73 3.59
C LYS A 60 -3.36 11.73 4.76
N ASN A 61 -2.09 12.08 4.51
CA ASN A 61 -1.04 12.11 5.53
C ASN A 61 -0.75 10.77 6.22
N GLN A 62 -1.09 9.65 5.58
CA GLN A 62 -0.81 8.29 6.09
C GLN A 62 0.45 7.71 5.44
N MET A 63 1.58 8.40 5.57
CA MET A 63 2.87 7.90 5.08
C MET A 63 3.46 6.91 6.10
N LYS A 64 3.70 5.66 5.69
CA LYS A 64 4.28 4.61 6.56
C LYS A 64 5.80 4.59 6.53
N TYR A 65 6.38 4.91 5.36
CA TYR A 65 7.80 4.81 5.08
C TYR A 65 8.36 6.17 4.67
N SER A 66 9.55 6.48 5.17
CA SER A 66 10.32 7.68 4.80
C SER A 66 11.73 7.26 4.42
N THR A 67 12.44 8.14 3.73
CA THR A 67 13.77 7.89 3.21
C THR A 67 14.78 8.88 3.80
N SER A 68 16.08 8.71 3.51
CA SER A 68 17.14 9.70 3.74
C SER A 68 16.86 11.01 3.01
N GLN A 69 17.44 12.11 3.50
CA GLN A 69 17.15 13.46 3.02
C GLN A 69 17.53 13.64 1.55
N ILE A 70 18.70 13.13 1.14
CA ILE A 70 19.18 13.20 -0.24
C ILE A 70 18.26 12.46 -1.22
N MET A 71 17.67 11.34 -0.79
CA MET A 71 16.75 10.56 -1.61
C MET A 71 15.34 11.17 -1.62
N GLU A 72 14.92 11.84 -0.54
CA GLU A 72 13.70 12.66 -0.51
C GLU A 72 13.82 13.80 -1.53
N SER A 73 14.96 14.49 -1.60
CA SER A 73 15.23 15.51 -2.61
C SER A 73 15.19 14.97 -4.04
N LEU A 74 15.78 13.80 -4.30
CA LEU A 74 15.70 13.15 -5.62
C LEU A 74 14.25 12.80 -6.00
N TRP A 75 13.49 12.26 -5.05
CA TRP A 75 12.08 11.96 -5.28
C TRP A 75 11.28 13.23 -5.59
N ASN A 76 11.51 14.31 -4.84
CA ASN A 76 10.89 15.61 -5.11
C ASN A 76 11.20 16.11 -6.52
N ALA A 77 12.46 16.03 -6.96
CA ALA A 77 12.84 16.40 -8.32
C ALA A 77 12.10 15.55 -9.36
N HIS A 78 11.94 14.25 -9.13
CA HIS A 78 11.19 13.38 -10.03
C HIS A 78 9.71 13.75 -10.09
N VAL A 79 9.05 13.99 -8.94
CA VAL A 79 7.63 14.38 -8.85
C VAL A 79 7.38 15.72 -9.56
N GLN A 80 8.31 16.67 -9.49
CA GLN A 80 8.22 17.94 -10.20
C GLN A 80 8.22 17.78 -11.72
N CYS A 81 8.84 16.72 -12.26
CA CYS A 81 8.75 16.36 -13.67
C CYS A 81 7.46 15.58 -13.95
N THR A 82 6.32 16.27 -13.96
CA THR A 82 4.96 15.66 -13.98
C THR A 82 4.76 14.58 -15.04
N GLU A 83 5.11 14.84 -16.31
CA GLU A 83 4.99 13.86 -17.40
C GLU A 83 5.84 12.60 -17.16
N ARG A 84 7.09 12.81 -16.75
CA ARG A 84 8.06 11.75 -16.47
C ARG A 84 7.65 10.91 -15.26
N TYR A 85 7.11 11.56 -14.23
CA TYR A 85 6.60 10.87 -13.06
C TYR A 85 5.33 10.06 -13.40
N GLN A 86 4.45 10.57 -14.25
CA GLN A 86 3.29 9.82 -14.75
C GLN A 86 3.72 8.57 -15.51
N GLN A 87 4.74 8.66 -16.38
CA GLN A 87 5.32 7.49 -17.06
C GLN A 87 5.89 6.47 -16.07
N PHE A 88 6.55 6.92 -15.00
CA PHE A 88 7.03 6.05 -13.93
C PHE A 88 5.86 5.37 -13.20
N MET A 89 4.77 6.10 -12.93
CA MET A 89 3.59 5.56 -12.27
C MET A 89 2.88 4.47 -13.11
N LEU A 90 3.01 4.47 -14.43
CA LEU A 90 2.54 3.36 -15.27
C LEU A 90 3.28 2.04 -14.95
N LEU A 91 4.58 2.11 -14.66
CA LEU A 91 5.35 0.94 -14.23
C LEU A 91 4.94 0.48 -12.83
N VAL A 92 4.72 1.43 -11.92
CA VAL A 92 4.18 1.15 -10.59
C VAL A 92 2.82 0.43 -10.67
N ASN A 93 1.93 0.88 -11.55
CA ASN A 93 0.62 0.26 -11.74
C ASN A 93 0.73 -1.19 -12.25
N LYS A 94 1.71 -1.49 -13.11
CA LYS A 94 2.01 -2.89 -13.54
C LYS A 94 2.42 -3.78 -12.38
N ILE A 95 3.11 -3.24 -11.38
CA ILE A 95 3.56 -3.99 -10.19
C ILE A 95 2.38 -4.20 -9.24
N ASN A 96 1.61 -3.15 -9.00
CA ASN A 96 0.46 -3.18 -8.11
C ASN A 96 -0.67 -2.27 -8.65
N PRO A 97 -1.70 -2.83 -9.30
CA PRO A 97 -2.79 -2.05 -9.90
C PRO A 97 -3.64 -1.25 -8.90
N MET A 98 -3.48 -1.49 -7.59
CA MET A 98 -4.18 -0.74 -6.54
C MET A 98 -3.40 0.52 -6.09
N VAL A 99 -2.20 0.75 -6.63
CA VAL A 99 -1.39 1.94 -6.35
C VAL A 99 -1.53 2.88 -7.54
N ASP A 100 -2.47 3.82 -7.45
CA ASP A 100 -2.75 4.78 -8.52
C ASP A 100 -1.69 5.89 -8.57
N PHE A 101 -1.27 6.39 -7.40
CA PHE A 101 -0.27 7.44 -7.28
C PHE A 101 0.46 7.35 -5.94
N ILE A 102 1.78 7.60 -5.94
CA ILE A 102 2.57 7.74 -4.72
C ILE A 102 2.78 9.24 -4.48
N HIS A 103 2.07 9.78 -3.50
CA HIS A 103 2.11 11.21 -3.17
C HIS A 103 3.33 11.54 -2.32
N HIS A 104 4.01 12.62 -2.69
CA HIS A 104 4.93 13.32 -1.81
C HIS A 104 4.16 14.44 -1.11
N SER A 105 3.61 14.17 0.08
CA SER A 105 2.87 15.20 0.84
C SER A 105 3.85 16.21 1.46
N LEU A 106 3.72 17.49 1.10
CA LEU A 106 4.49 18.60 1.67
C LEU A 106 4.34 18.65 3.20
N GLU A 107 3.16 18.34 3.72
CA GLU A 107 2.87 18.30 5.17
C GLU A 107 3.66 17.18 5.88
N MET A 108 3.92 16.07 5.20
CA MET A 108 4.78 14.99 5.71
C MET A 108 6.28 15.31 5.60
N SER A 109 6.70 16.10 4.61
CA SER A 109 8.06 16.64 4.58
C SER A 109 8.34 17.65 5.71
N ILE A 110 7.30 18.26 6.30
CA ILE A 110 7.42 19.18 7.45
C ILE A 110 7.20 18.46 8.80
N SER A 111 6.79 17.19 8.79
CA SER A 111 6.59 16.43 10.02
C SER A 111 7.86 16.33 10.88
N SER A 112 7.69 16.27 12.20
CA SER A 112 8.80 16.28 13.16
C SER A 112 9.86 15.22 12.85
N GLU A 113 11.13 15.55 13.06
CA GLU A 113 12.25 14.65 12.76
C GLU A 113 12.13 13.32 13.52
N THR A 114 11.56 13.33 14.72
CA THR A 114 11.23 12.12 15.50
C THR A 114 10.26 11.20 14.75
N SER A 115 9.25 11.76 14.09
CA SER A 115 8.28 11.01 13.29
C SER A 115 8.93 10.45 12.01
N LYS A 116 9.79 11.24 11.35
CA LYS A 116 10.58 10.81 10.20
C LYS A 116 11.53 9.67 10.55
N LYS A 117 12.26 9.77 11.68
CA LYS A 117 13.15 8.71 12.20
C LYS A 117 12.40 7.40 12.42
N LYS A 118 11.18 7.43 13.00
CA LYS A 118 10.34 6.24 13.16
C LYS A 118 9.93 5.61 11.83
N ARG A 119 9.58 6.41 10.83
CA ARG A 119 9.24 5.91 9.47
C ARG A 119 10.46 5.37 8.72
N ARG A 120 11.63 5.98 8.90
CA ARG A 120 12.92 5.45 8.38
C ARG A 120 13.25 4.09 9.00
N TYR A 121 13.06 3.92 10.31
CA TYR A 121 13.19 2.62 10.98
C TYR A 121 12.23 1.55 10.40
N ASN A 122 10.96 1.91 10.18
CA ASN A 122 10.00 1.01 9.51
C ASN A 122 10.45 0.62 8.09
N THR A 123 11.08 1.56 7.38
CA THR A 123 11.60 1.34 6.03
C THR A 123 12.75 0.36 6.04
N ALA A 124 13.68 0.47 6.99
CA ALA A 124 14.77 -0.49 7.17
C ALA A 124 14.27 -1.92 7.45
N ILE A 125 13.24 -2.06 8.30
CA ILE A 125 12.60 -3.36 8.57
C ILE A 125 11.96 -3.94 7.30
N ALA A 126 11.20 -3.13 6.57
CA ALA A 126 10.53 -3.57 5.34
C ALA A 126 11.54 -3.96 4.27
N TYR A 127 12.61 -3.18 4.12
CA TYR A 127 13.71 -3.47 3.22
C TYR A 127 14.37 -4.81 3.54
N ARG A 128 14.70 -5.07 4.82
CA ARG A 128 15.29 -6.35 5.23
C ARG A 128 14.38 -7.53 4.90
N LYS A 129 13.07 -7.39 5.12
CA LYS A 129 12.10 -8.45 4.78
C LYS A 129 11.98 -8.70 3.28
N LEU A 130 12.01 -7.65 2.46
CA LEU A 130 11.77 -7.73 1.03
C LEU A 130 13.01 -8.14 0.22
N PHE A 131 14.18 -7.61 0.61
CA PHE A 131 15.44 -7.82 -0.11
C PHE A 131 16.40 -8.78 0.61
N ASN A 132 16.10 -9.20 1.83
CA ASN A 132 16.96 -10.06 2.64
C ASN A 132 18.39 -9.49 2.85
N LYS A 133 18.51 -8.16 2.93
CA LYS A 133 19.75 -7.43 3.18
C LYS A 133 19.51 -6.24 4.11
N GLU A 134 20.57 -5.75 4.76
CA GLU A 134 20.49 -4.53 5.57
C GLU A 134 20.42 -3.27 4.69
N CYS A 135 19.62 -2.30 5.12
CA CYS A 135 19.42 -1.05 4.41
C CYS A 135 20.52 -0.05 4.78
N LYS A 136 21.52 0.12 3.89
CA LYS A 136 22.66 1.00 4.15
C LYS A 136 22.38 2.48 3.89
N TRP A 137 21.37 2.79 3.08
CA TRP A 137 21.12 4.15 2.56
C TRP A 137 20.07 4.96 3.32
N ILE A 138 19.47 4.37 4.36
CA ILE A 138 18.29 4.94 5.04
C ILE A 138 18.64 6.01 6.09
N TYR A 139 19.87 5.99 6.61
CA TYR A 139 20.39 6.98 7.54
C TYR A 139 21.51 7.76 6.84
N ASP A 140 21.48 9.08 6.98
CA ASP A 140 22.58 9.93 6.55
C ASP A 140 23.76 9.70 7.51
N GLU A 141 25.00 9.69 6.99
CA GLU A 141 26.24 9.24 7.67
C GLU A 141 26.56 9.99 8.99
N THR A 142 25.78 11.02 9.34
CA THR A 142 25.93 11.84 10.55
C THR A 142 25.29 11.26 11.80
N GLU A 143 24.46 10.21 11.70
CA GLU A 143 23.95 9.49 12.88
C GLU A 143 24.19 7.97 12.78
N PRO A 144 24.72 7.33 13.84
CA PRO A 144 24.94 5.89 13.84
C PRO A 144 23.60 5.16 13.64
N ASN A 145 23.61 4.15 12.77
CA ASN A 145 22.47 3.26 12.57
C ASN A 145 21.98 2.79 13.95
N PRO A 146 20.71 3.05 14.34
CA PRO A 146 20.21 2.56 15.60
C PRO A 146 20.37 1.03 15.59
N PRO A 147 20.98 0.43 16.64
CA PRO A 147 21.21 -1.00 16.67
C PRO A 147 19.87 -1.70 16.51
N ILE A 148 19.69 -2.37 15.37
CA ILE A 148 18.51 -3.19 15.13
C ILE A 148 18.61 -4.32 16.15
N PRO A 149 17.62 -4.53 17.03
CA PRO A 149 17.71 -5.60 18.02
C PRO A 149 17.92 -6.94 17.31
N ILE A 150 19.12 -7.50 17.45
CA ILE A 150 19.38 -8.91 17.17
C ILE A 150 18.62 -9.64 18.27
N LYS A 151 17.38 -10.06 17.97
CA LYS A 151 16.75 -11.05 18.82
C LYS A 151 17.47 -12.38 18.57
N GLU A 152 18.54 -12.60 19.33
CA GLU A 152 19.02 -13.94 19.60
C GLU A 152 17.84 -14.80 20.07
N SER A 153 17.75 -15.97 19.46
CA SER A 153 16.80 -17.02 19.68
C SER A 153 16.73 -17.45 21.15
N ARG A 154 15.91 -16.78 21.96
CA ARG A 154 15.30 -17.40 23.14
C ARG A 154 13.96 -18.00 22.72
N LYS A 155 13.90 -19.33 22.75
CA LYS A 155 12.68 -20.15 22.67
C LYS A 155 11.68 -19.71 23.76
N ARG A 156 10.95 -18.64 23.50
CA ARG A 156 9.56 -18.46 23.96
C ARG A 156 8.72 -18.69 22.72
N LYS A 157 7.65 -19.48 22.82
CA LYS A 157 6.63 -19.63 21.76
C LYS A 157 6.10 -18.23 21.40
N GLN A 158 6.78 -17.54 20.48
CA GLN A 158 6.41 -16.23 19.96
C GLN A 158 5.90 -16.45 18.55
N LYS A 159 4.60 -16.23 18.40
CA LYS A 159 3.86 -16.13 17.15
C LYS A 159 4.72 -15.45 16.08
N SER A 160 4.90 -16.17 14.98
CA SER A 160 5.49 -15.68 13.74
C SER A 160 4.90 -14.31 13.35
N VAL A 161 5.76 -13.29 13.28
CA VAL A 161 5.43 -12.03 12.60
C VAL A 161 5.54 -12.28 11.09
N ALA A 162 4.65 -13.13 10.58
CA ALA A 162 4.25 -13.10 9.18
C ALA A 162 3.52 -11.78 8.99
N ASP A 163 3.80 -11.05 7.90
CA ASP A 163 3.07 -9.84 7.53
C ASP A 163 1.57 -10.10 7.73
N GLU A 164 0.95 -9.45 8.72
CA GLU A 164 -0.30 -9.98 9.29
C GLU A 164 -1.49 -9.57 8.42
N TYR A 165 -1.53 -10.14 7.22
CA TYR A 165 -2.75 -10.30 6.47
C TYR A 165 -3.70 -11.13 7.32
N SER A 166 -4.66 -10.47 7.93
CA SER A 166 -5.72 -11.12 8.67
C SER A 166 -6.67 -11.77 7.68
N LYS A 167 -7.05 -13.03 7.92
CA LYS A 167 -8.03 -13.71 7.07
C LYS A 167 -9.42 -13.45 7.65
N ILE A 168 -10.34 -12.94 6.85
CA ILE A 168 -11.75 -12.78 7.23
C ILE A 168 -12.66 -13.63 6.34
N TYR A 169 -13.87 -13.85 6.83
CA TYR A 169 -14.93 -14.55 6.11
C TYR A 169 -16.02 -13.56 5.75
N VAL A 170 -16.38 -13.47 4.49
CA VAL A 170 -17.52 -12.68 4.02
C VAL A 170 -18.60 -13.63 3.56
N LYS A 171 -19.68 -13.74 4.33
CA LYS A 171 -20.85 -14.58 4.01
C LYS A 171 -21.86 -13.76 3.24
N SER A 172 -22.20 -14.19 2.03
CA SER A 172 -23.34 -13.59 1.32
C SER A 172 -24.64 -14.04 1.98
N LEU A 173 -25.55 -13.11 2.25
CA LEU A 173 -26.87 -13.42 2.80
C LEU A 173 -27.86 -13.90 1.72
N ASN A 174 -27.54 -13.71 0.44
CA ASN A 174 -28.45 -14.02 -0.68
C ASN A 174 -28.14 -15.36 -1.37
N GLY A 175 -27.19 -16.13 -0.84
CA GLY A 175 -26.79 -17.46 -1.30
C GLY A 175 -25.64 -17.94 -0.42
N ASN A 176 -25.62 -19.21 -0.04
CA ASN A 176 -24.70 -19.83 0.95
C ASN A 176 -23.19 -19.80 0.58
N LYS A 177 -22.69 -18.73 -0.05
CA LYS A 177 -21.32 -18.54 -0.49
C LYS A 177 -20.55 -17.74 0.56
N THR A 178 -19.47 -18.34 1.04
CA THR A 178 -18.53 -17.68 1.97
C THR A 178 -17.23 -17.38 1.24
N HIS A 179 -16.87 -16.12 1.14
CA HIS A 179 -15.59 -15.68 0.58
C HIS A 179 -14.54 -15.59 1.70
N THR A 180 -13.40 -16.22 1.49
CA THR A 180 -12.21 -16.03 2.33
C THR A 180 -11.39 -14.89 1.74
N ILE A 181 -11.23 -13.79 2.48
CA ILE A 181 -10.50 -12.60 2.02
C ILE A 181 -9.36 -12.31 2.99
N ARG A 182 -8.17 -12.00 2.44
CA ARG A 182 -7.03 -11.50 3.21
C ARG A 182 -7.10 -9.99 3.27
N ILE A 183 -7.11 -9.44 4.48
CA ILE A 183 -7.21 -8.00 4.73
C ILE A 183 -6.01 -7.50 5.53
N VAL A 184 -5.81 -6.20 5.50
CA VAL A 184 -4.88 -5.48 6.39
C VAL A 184 -5.70 -4.49 7.20
N SER A 185 -5.34 -4.26 8.47
CA SER A 185 -6.10 -3.40 9.38
C SER A 185 -6.27 -1.95 8.88
N CYS A 186 -5.33 -1.46 8.07
CA CYS A 186 -5.37 -0.14 7.45
C CYS A 186 -6.16 -0.08 6.13
N MET A 187 -6.83 -1.17 5.73
CA MET A 187 -7.67 -1.18 4.53
C MET A 187 -9.03 -0.51 4.83
N THR A 188 -9.58 0.23 3.87
CA THR A 188 -10.93 0.82 3.99
C THR A 188 -12.02 -0.20 3.67
N VAL A 189 -13.25 0.09 4.10
CA VAL A 189 -14.43 -0.70 3.75
C VAL A 189 -14.67 -0.68 2.23
N LYS A 190 -14.48 0.46 1.56
CA LYS A 190 -14.58 0.55 0.09
C LYS A 190 -13.58 -0.37 -0.61
N GLN A 191 -12.35 -0.46 -0.10
CA GLN A 191 -11.33 -1.37 -0.63
C GLN A 191 -11.74 -2.84 -0.43
N LEU A 192 -12.35 -3.20 0.71
CA LEU A 192 -12.90 -4.54 0.92
C LEU A 192 -14.03 -4.86 -0.08
N LYS A 193 -14.94 -3.92 -0.33
CA LYS A 193 -16.02 -4.07 -1.33
C LYS A 193 -15.48 -4.27 -2.75
N GLN A 194 -14.40 -3.57 -3.10
CA GLN A 194 -13.73 -3.77 -4.38
C GLN A 194 -13.14 -5.18 -4.50
N LEU A 195 -12.55 -5.73 -3.43
CA LEU A 195 -12.08 -7.12 -3.43
C LEU A 195 -13.22 -8.12 -3.62
N ILE A 196 -14.36 -7.87 -2.99
CA ILE A 196 -15.56 -8.69 -3.16
C ILE A 196 -16.08 -8.62 -4.59
N LYS A 197 -16.12 -7.41 -5.20
CA LYS A 197 -16.52 -7.22 -6.61
C LYS A 197 -15.68 -8.08 -7.55
N THR A 198 -14.37 -8.17 -7.30
CA THR A 198 -13.47 -9.03 -8.08
C THR A 198 -13.79 -10.52 -7.92
N LEU A 199 -14.37 -10.94 -6.80
CA LEU A 199 -14.68 -12.34 -6.49
C LEU A 199 -16.10 -12.77 -6.91
N ASP A 200 -17.06 -11.86 -6.92
CA ASP A 200 -18.49 -12.17 -7.15
C ASP A 200 -19.15 -11.37 -8.28
N GLY A 201 -18.47 -10.36 -8.82
CA GLY A 201 -18.98 -9.48 -9.88
C GLY A 201 -19.97 -8.41 -9.41
N THR A 202 -20.30 -8.34 -8.11
CA THR A 202 -21.27 -7.37 -7.58
C THR A 202 -20.65 -5.97 -7.56
N SER A 203 -21.32 -4.98 -8.15
CA SER A 203 -20.86 -3.59 -8.08
C SER A 203 -20.73 -3.11 -6.63
N VAL A 204 -19.67 -2.35 -6.32
CA VAL A 204 -19.36 -1.85 -4.96
C VAL A 204 -20.53 -1.11 -4.33
N GLU A 205 -21.26 -0.32 -5.13
CA GLU A 205 -22.41 0.48 -4.69
C GLU A 205 -23.60 -0.39 -4.25
N ARG A 206 -23.67 -1.63 -4.73
CA ARG A 206 -24.74 -2.58 -4.40
C ARG A 206 -24.38 -3.47 -3.21
N GLN A 207 -23.16 -3.35 -2.69
CA GLN A 207 -22.67 -4.15 -1.58
C GLN A 207 -22.85 -3.42 -0.26
N HIS A 208 -23.57 -4.05 0.67
CA HIS A 208 -23.70 -3.60 2.05
C HIS A 208 -22.99 -4.61 2.96
N LEU A 209 -21.96 -4.14 3.67
CA LEU A 209 -21.16 -4.96 4.57
C LEU A 209 -21.62 -4.75 6.00
N ILE A 210 -22.02 -5.82 6.67
CA ILE A 210 -22.57 -5.79 8.02
C ILE A 210 -21.67 -6.60 8.95
N LEU A 211 -21.26 -6.00 10.05
CA LEU A 211 -20.52 -6.65 11.13
C LEU A 211 -21.22 -6.37 12.46
N ALA A 212 -21.53 -7.42 13.23
CA ALA A 212 -22.22 -7.30 14.52
C ALA A 212 -23.49 -6.41 14.47
N GLY A 213 -24.28 -6.52 13.39
CA GLY A 213 -25.50 -5.73 13.19
C GLY A 213 -25.28 -4.28 12.71
N LYS A 214 -24.03 -3.82 12.57
CA LYS A 214 -23.71 -2.48 12.08
C LYS A 214 -23.25 -2.52 10.63
N GLU A 215 -23.86 -1.68 9.79
CA GLU A 215 -23.39 -1.45 8.42
C GLU A 215 -22.09 -0.64 8.42
N LEU A 216 -21.11 -1.10 7.65
CA LEU A 216 -19.80 -0.48 7.54
C LEU A 216 -19.80 0.63 6.49
N GLN A 217 -19.16 1.75 6.84
CA GLN A 217 -19.09 2.93 5.99
C GLN A 217 -17.83 2.91 5.12
N ASP A 218 -17.98 3.22 3.82
CA ASP A 218 -16.95 3.11 2.79
C ASP A 218 -15.62 3.79 3.14
N GLN A 219 -15.69 4.95 3.81
CA GLN A 219 -14.54 5.78 4.15
C GLN A 219 -13.83 5.33 5.44
N CYS A 220 -14.43 4.43 6.23
CA CYS A 220 -13.86 3.96 7.48
C CYS A 220 -12.85 2.82 7.26
N LEU A 221 -11.84 2.75 8.14
CA LEU A 221 -10.86 1.67 8.15
C LEU A 221 -11.44 0.42 8.81
N LEU A 222 -11.06 -0.77 8.34
CA LEU A 222 -11.45 -2.04 8.96
C LEU A 222 -10.96 -2.15 10.41
N GLY A 223 -9.80 -1.56 10.71
CA GLY A 223 -9.28 -1.46 12.08
C GLY A 223 -10.19 -0.69 13.03
N HIS A 224 -10.95 0.32 12.55
CA HIS A 224 -11.90 1.06 13.39
C HIS A 224 -13.08 0.20 13.85
N TYR A 225 -13.42 -0.82 13.08
CA TYR A 225 -14.45 -1.79 13.43
C TYR A 225 -13.89 -3.03 14.16
N CYS A 226 -12.63 -2.96 14.61
CA CYS A 226 -11.94 -4.07 15.25
C CYS A 226 -11.99 -5.37 14.43
N VAL A 227 -12.00 -5.28 13.09
CA VAL A 227 -12.00 -6.46 12.22
C VAL A 227 -10.67 -7.16 12.37
N ARG A 228 -10.70 -8.38 12.90
CA ARG A 228 -9.53 -9.23 13.18
C ARG A 228 -9.55 -10.49 12.33
N SER A 229 -8.42 -11.21 12.33
CA SER A 229 -8.35 -12.53 11.72
C SER A 229 -9.42 -13.46 12.31
N GLY A 230 -10.16 -14.16 11.45
CA GLY A 230 -11.27 -15.03 11.80
C GLY A 230 -12.63 -14.35 11.87
N CYS A 231 -12.72 -13.01 11.77
CA CYS A 231 -14.00 -12.33 11.79
C CYS A 231 -14.88 -12.72 10.60
N THR A 232 -16.18 -12.89 10.86
CA THR A 232 -17.19 -13.11 9.82
C THR A 232 -18.01 -11.84 9.64
N MET A 233 -18.08 -11.37 8.40
CA MET A 233 -18.90 -10.25 7.95
C MET A 233 -20.00 -10.77 7.04
N HIS A 234 -21.15 -10.12 7.06
CA HIS A 234 -22.27 -10.44 6.20
C HIS A 234 -22.33 -9.44 5.04
N LEU A 235 -22.47 -9.95 3.83
CA LEU A 235 -22.63 -9.18 2.60
C LEU A 235 -24.09 -9.28 2.15
N VAL A 236 -24.77 -8.13 2.10
CA VAL A 236 -26.07 -7.99 1.46
C VAL A 236 -25.87 -7.32 0.11
N CYS A 237 -26.39 -7.95 -0.96
CA CYS A 237 -26.36 -7.37 -2.30
C CYS A 237 -27.76 -6.90 -2.69
N SER A 238 -27.93 -5.61 -2.97
CA SER A 238 -29.18 -5.07 -3.50
C SER A 238 -29.29 -5.44 -4.99
N LYS A 239 -30.09 -6.46 -5.33
CA LYS A 239 -30.44 -6.74 -6.74
C LYS A 239 -31.39 -5.63 -7.19
N THR A 240 -30.95 -4.77 -8.10
CA THR A 240 -31.91 -4.07 -8.96
C THR A 240 -32.67 -5.16 -9.69
N SER A 241 -33.95 -5.28 -9.36
CA SER A 241 -34.83 -6.25 -9.99
C SER A 241 -34.76 -6.09 -11.51
N ARG A 242 -34.89 -7.21 -12.22
CA ARG A 242 -35.41 -7.24 -13.58
C ARG A 242 -36.59 -6.26 -13.68
N MET A 243 -36.73 -5.66 -14.86
CA MET A 243 -37.92 -4.94 -15.33
C MET A 243 -39.13 -5.08 -14.41
N LEU A 244 -39.66 -3.95 -13.96
CA LEU A 244 -40.99 -3.80 -13.38
C LEU A 244 -42.01 -4.66 -14.16
N GLN A 245 -42.27 -5.89 -13.72
CA GLN A 245 -43.58 -6.48 -13.93
C GLN A 245 -44.44 -6.03 -12.75
N LYS A 246 -45.30 -5.07 -13.06
CA LYS A 246 -46.41 -4.62 -12.23
C LYS A 246 -47.14 -5.85 -11.69
N VAL A 247 -46.97 -6.13 -10.40
CA VAL A 247 -47.93 -6.95 -9.66
C VAL A 247 -49.12 -6.04 -9.40
N ASN A 248 -50.12 -6.13 -10.27
CA ASN A 248 -51.42 -5.53 -10.05
C ASN A 248 -52.04 -6.12 -8.78
N PHE A 249 -52.16 -5.31 -7.72
CA PHE A 249 -53.16 -5.57 -6.70
C PHE A 249 -54.53 -5.26 -7.31
N ARG A 250 -55.21 -6.29 -7.83
CA ARG A 250 -56.67 -6.23 -7.97
C ARG A 250 -57.25 -6.21 -6.56
N ARG A 251 -57.74 -5.04 -6.13
CA ARG A 251 -58.82 -5.00 -5.14
C ARG A 251 -60.06 -5.51 -5.86
N SER A 252 -60.63 -6.59 -5.36
CA SER A 252 -61.98 -6.99 -5.68
C SER A 252 -62.88 -6.68 -4.47
N PRO A 253 -64.13 -6.27 -4.73
CA PRO A 253 -64.99 -5.51 -3.81
C PRO A 253 -65.53 -6.34 -2.64
#